data_AF-A0A7X7F892-F1
#
_entry.id   AF-A0A7X7F892-F1
#
_cell.length_a   1.000
_cell.length_b   1.000
_cell.length_c   1.000
_cell.angle_alpha   90.00
_cell.angle_beta   90.00
_cell.angle_gamma   90.00
#
_symmetry.space_group_name_H-M   'P 1'
#
loop_
_entity.id
_entity.type
_entity.pdbx_description
1 polymer ?
#
loop_
_entity_poly.entity_id
_entity_poly.type
_entity_poly.pdbx_seq_one_letter_code
_entity_poly.pdbx_strand_id
1 'polypeptide(L)'
;MNGGMLSDEVISGVARPEFRSNLWIGGPGFPQWIDLTWQNPVEIRQIHLTFDNDLDRPLSAWAENGHAPALIRNYDIGVAEGEDLRSVVSVADNVARKRIHSIDPVVTRRLRITVNGTWGSDRSRVFEIRVY
;
A
#
# COMPACT_ATOMS: atom_id res chain seq x y z
N MET A 1 -36.16 14.51 22.45
CA MET A 1 -35.63 15.78 23.01
C MET A 1 -34.11 15.60 23.08
N ASN A 2 -33.41 16.08 22.06
CA ASN A 2 -32.73 17.39 21.99
C ASN A 2 -31.35 17.31 22.68
N GLY A 3 -30.24 17.70 22.06
CA GLY A 3 -30.08 18.57 20.89
C GLY A 3 -28.84 18.22 20.07
N GLY A 4 -28.93 18.54 18.78
CA GLY A 4 -27.77 18.55 17.89
C GLY A 4 -26.97 19.83 18.02
N MET A 5 -25.76 19.80 17.47
CA MET A 5 -25.21 20.90 16.67
C MET A 5 -24.15 20.31 15.73
N LEU A 6 -24.37 20.49 14.44
CA LEU A 6 -23.35 20.38 13.39
C LEU A 6 -22.61 21.72 13.35
N SER A 7 -21.28 21.68 13.26
CA SER A 7 -20.48 22.78 12.69
C SER A 7 -19.08 22.26 12.34
N ASP A 8 -18.85 21.98 11.05
CA ASP A 8 -17.61 22.26 10.30
C ASP A 8 -16.23 22.05 10.96
N GLU A 9 -16.02 20.95 11.68
CA GLU A 9 -14.65 20.53 12.02
C GLU A 9 -14.01 19.76 10.85
N VAL A 10 -13.43 20.60 9.97
CA VAL A 10 -12.23 20.36 9.15
C VAL A 10 -12.41 19.45 7.92
N ILE A 11 -12.85 20.11 6.86
CA ILE A 11 -12.99 19.65 5.48
C ILE A 11 -11.77 18.82 5.00
N SER A 12 -11.98 17.50 4.88
CA SER A 12 -11.35 16.49 3.99
C SER A 12 -9.89 16.06 4.18
N GLY A 13 -9.16 16.55 5.20
CA GLY A 13 -7.77 16.16 5.45
C GLY A 13 -7.57 14.76 6.05
N VAL A 14 -8.04 13.68 5.42
CA VAL A 14 -7.74 12.30 5.88
C VAL A 14 -6.29 11.95 5.57
N ALA A 15 -5.41 12.43 6.44
CA ALA A 15 -4.03 12.02 6.53
C ALA A 15 -3.78 11.50 7.95
N ARG A 16 -4.34 10.33 8.27
CA ARG A 16 -3.87 9.33 9.27
C ARG A 16 -5.02 8.41 9.68
N PRO A 17 -4.82 7.08 9.68
CA PRO A 17 -5.31 6.24 10.76
C PRO A 17 -4.28 6.38 11.90
N GLU A 18 -4.59 7.18 12.92
CA GLU A 18 -3.83 7.18 14.17
C GLU A 18 -3.98 5.83 14.89
N PHE A 19 -2.88 5.37 15.47
CA PHE A 19 -2.65 4.12 16.21
C PHE A 19 -2.04 2.97 15.40
N ARG A 20 -0.79 2.65 15.80
CA ARG A 20 0.11 1.54 15.42
C ARG A 20 1.25 1.95 14.50
N SER A 21 2.38 1.26 14.63
CA SER A 21 3.48 1.35 13.67
C SER A 21 2.88 1.29 12.28
N ASN A 22 3.12 2.31 11.45
CA ASN A 22 2.70 2.36 10.04
C ASN A 22 3.47 1.26 9.30
N LEU A 23 3.16 0.00 9.56
CA LEU A 23 3.83 -1.16 8.99
C LEU A 23 2.81 -2.29 9.00
N TRP A 24 2.31 -2.59 7.80
CA TRP A 24 1.66 -3.86 7.56
C TRP A 24 2.73 -4.93 7.33
N ILE A 25 2.56 -6.08 7.98
CA ILE A 25 3.41 -7.27 7.81
C ILE A 25 2.49 -8.42 7.38
N GLY A 26 2.80 -9.03 6.24
CA GLY A 26 2.09 -10.21 5.75
C GLY A 26 2.49 -11.49 6.49
N GLY A 27 1.69 -12.54 6.28
CA GLY A 27 2.08 -13.90 6.65
C GLY A 27 3.32 -14.39 5.88
N PRO A 28 3.88 -15.55 6.25
CA PRO A 28 4.92 -16.19 5.47
C PRO A 28 4.39 -16.67 4.12
N GLY A 29 5.27 -16.68 3.10
CA GLY A 29 4.97 -17.11 1.75
C GLY A 29 4.23 -16.05 0.93
N PHE A 30 4.04 -16.33 -0.37
CA PHE A 30 3.39 -15.43 -1.32
C PHE A 30 2.28 -16.18 -2.09
N PRO A 31 1.19 -15.51 -2.50
CA PRO A 31 0.95 -14.07 -2.36
C PRO A 31 0.46 -13.64 -0.95
N GLN A 32 0.72 -12.39 -0.58
CA GLN A 32 0.12 -11.72 0.59
C GLN A 32 -0.54 -10.43 0.14
N TRP A 33 -1.59 -9.99 0.82
CA TRP A 33 -2.33 -8.81 0.37
C TRP A 33 -2.92 -8.00 1.51
N ILE A 34 -3.13 -6.71 1.22
CA ILE A 34 -3.80 -5.74 2.07
C ILE A 34 -4.84 -4.98 1.26
N ASP A 35 -6.03 -4.83 1.83
CA ASP A 35 -7.12 -4.03 1.26
C ASP A 35 -7.26 -2.70 1.98
N LEU A 36 -7.50 -1.65 1.19
CA LEU A 36 -8.08 -0.40 1.62
C LEU A 36 -9.54 -0.39 1.16
N THR A 37 -10.47 -0.15 2.07
CA THR A 37 -11.91 -0.15 1.79
C THR A 37 -12.56 1.14 2.26
N TRP A 38 -13.44 1.72 1.44
CA TRP A 38 -14.16 2.97 1.75
C TRP A 38 -15.66 2.75 1.83
N GLN A 39 -16.32 3.48 2.74
CA GLN A 39 -17.78 3.46 2.88
C GLN A 39 -18.51 4.19 1.75
N ASN A 40 -17.83 5.06 1.01
CA ASN A 40 -18.34 5.70 -0.20
C ASN A 40 -17.29 5.51 -1.30
N PRO A 41 -17.69 5.42 -2.59
CA PRO A 41 -16.72 5.30 -3.67
C PRO A 41 -15.83 6.56 -3.69
N VAL A 42 -14.55 6.36 -3.91
CA VAL A 42 -13.56 7.44 -4.03
C VAL A 42 -12.96 7.40 -5.43
N GLU A 43 -12.69 8.57 -6.01
CA GLU A 43 -11.87 8.66 -7.22
C GLU A 43 -10.39 8.57 -6.83
N ILE A 44 -9.63 7.71 -7.49
CA ILE A 44 -8.19 7.54 -7.30
C ILE A 44 -7.50 7.75 -8.65
N ARG A 45 -6.46 8.58 -8.65
CA ARG A 45 -5.60 8.88 -9.81
C ARG A 45 -4.13 8.64 -9.51
N GLN A 46 -3.76 8.61 -8.23
CA GLN A 46 -2.38 8.37 -7.82
C GLN A 46 -2.29 7.49 -6.56
N ILE A 47 -1.35 6.55 -6.57
CA ILE A 47 -1.11 5.62 -5.47
C ILE A 47 0.35 5.68 -5.06
N HIS A 48 0.60 5.94 -3.78
CA HIS A 48 1.93 5.99 -3.20
C HIS A 48 2.13 4.79 -2.28
N LEU A 49 3.21 4.05 -2.53
CA LEU A 49 3.62 2.91 -1.71
C LEU A 49 5.01 3.18 -1.14
N THR A 50 5.17 2.97 0.15
CA THR A 50 6.47 2.95 0.82
C THR A 50 6.70 1.54 1.37
N PHE A 51 7.66 0.81 0.81
CA PHE A 51 8.03 -0.53 1.23
C PHE A 51 9.13 -0.52 2.29
N ASP A 52 9.30 -1.66 2.98
CA ASP A 52 10.47 -1.86 3.83
C ASP A 52 11.70 -2.22 2.99
N ASN A 53 12.84 -1.64 3.30
CA ASN A 53 14.14 -2.01 2.73
C ASN A 53 15.19 -2.23 3.83
N ASP A 54 14.74 -2.63 5.03
CA ASP A 54 15.58 -2.94 6.18
C ASP A 54 16.57 -1.80 6.51
N LEU A 55 16.05 -0.58 6.72
CA LEU A 55 16.88 0.61 7.06
C LEU A 55 17.64 0.46 8.39
N ASP A 56 17.30 -0.53 9.19
CA ASP A 56 18.03 -0.91 10.41
C ASP A 56 19.41 -1.52 10.09
N ARG A 57 19.67 -1.90 8.83
CA ARG A 57 20.95 -2.48 8.40
C ARG A 57 21.71 -1.55 7.46
N PRO A 58 23.05 -1.51 7.57
CA PRO A 58 23.88 -0.72 6.65
C PRO A 58 23.74 -1.26 5.22
N LEU A 59 23.88 -0.39 4.22
CA LEU A 59 23.82 -0.76 2.80
C LEU A 59 24.80 -1.89 2.43
N SER A 60 25.96 -1.96 3.11
CA SER A 60 26.94 -3.03 2.93
C SER A 60 26.40 -4.42 3.28
N ALA A 61 25.36 -4.53 4.11
CA ALA A 61 24.74 -5.81 4.46
C ALA A 61 24.12 -6.53 3.24
N TRP A 62 23.88 -5.79 2.16
CA TRP A 62 23.21 -6.27 0.95
C TRP A 62 24.11 -6.23 -0.28
N ALA A 63 25.42 -6.02 -0.11
CA ALA A 63 26.36 -5.80 -1.22
C ALA A 63 26.44 -6.97 -2.22
N GLU A 64 26.23 -8.21 -1.76
CA GLU A 64 26.26 -9.40 -2.62
C GLU A 64 25.01 -9.54 -3.50
N ASN A 65 23.83 -9.17 -2.97
CA ASN A 65 22.53 -9.36 -3.63
C ASN A 65 21.98 -8.06 -4.25
N GLY A 66 22.62 -6.92 -4.01
CA GLY A 66 22.26 -5.59 -4.52
C GLY A 66 21.04 -4.94 -3.85
N HIS A 67 20.15 -5.72 -3.24
CA HIS A 67 18.88 -5.26 -2.67
C HIS A 67 18.62 -5.83 -1.27
N ALA A 68 17.90 -5.06 -0.45
CA ALA A 68 17.45 -5.52 0.86
C ALA A 68 16.47 -6.70 0.70
N PRO A 69 16.65 -7.82 1.41
CA PRO A 69 15.79 -8.99 1.30
C PRO A 69 14.31 -8.71 1.58
N ALA A 70 13.98 -7.80 2.51
CA ALA A 70 12.59 -7.43 2.79
C ALA A 70 11.95 -6.56 1.69
N LEU A 71 12.73 -6.00 0.76
CA LEU A 71 12.19 -5.15 -0.28
C LEU A 71 11.28 -5.95 -1.21
N ILE A 72 10.04 -5.49 -1.32
CA ILE A 72 9.05 -6.04 -2.21
C ILE A 72 9.52 -5.89 -3.66
N ARG A 73 9.64 -7.03 -4.35
CA ARG A 73 10.13 -7.17 -5.72
C ARG A 73 8.98 -7.17 -6.71
N ASN A 74 7.97 -8.01 -6.47
CA ASN A 74 6.84 -8.21 -7.38
C ASN A 74 5.53 -7.91 -6.66
N TYR A 75 4.67 -7.09 -7.25
CA TYR A 75 3.36 -6.77 -6.70
C TYR A 75 2.38 -6.25 -7.75
N ASP A 76 1.10 -6.38 -7.45
CA ASP A 76 -0.02 -5.85 -8.22
C ASP A 76 -0.87 -4.91 -7.38
N ILE A 77 -1.53 -3.97 -8.06
CA ILE A 77 -2.56 -3.14 -7.47
C ILE A 77 -3.86 -3.40 -8.22
N GLY A 78 -4.89 -3.82 -7.48
CA GLY A 78 -6.22 -4.04 -8.01
C GLY A 78 -7.25 -3.13 -7.37
N VAL A 79 -8.34 -2.88 -8.08
CA VAL A 79 -9.49 -2.11 -7.60
C VAL A 79 -10.77 -2.91 -7.84
N ALA A 80 -11.79 -2.70 -7.01
CA ALA A 80 -13.05 -3.42 -7.12
C ALA A 80 -14.26 -2.60 -6.69
N GLU A 81 -15.33 -2.74 -7.46
CA GLU A 81 -16.71 -2.32 -7.16
C GLU A 81 -17.52 -3.61 -6.90
N GLY A 82 -17.19 -4.36 -5.83
CA GLY A 82 -17.80 -5.67 -5.54
C GLY A 82 -16.76 -6.78 -5.35
N GLU A 83 -17.06 -7.99 -5.83
CA GLU A 83 -16.17 -9.14 -5.67
C GLU A 83 -14.99 -9.12 -6.66
N ASP A 84 -15.23 -8.66 -7.89
CA ASP A 84 -14.25 -8.73 -8.98
C ASP A 84 -13.12 -7.71 -8.81
N LEU A 85 -11.89 -8.22 -8.74
CA LEU A 85 -10.68 -7.41 -8.64
C LEU A 85 -10.09 -7.15 -10.03
N ARG A 86 -10.15 -5.89 -10.47
CA ARG A 86 -9.52 -5.43 -11.71
C ARG A 86 -8.12 -4.90 -11.43
N SER A 87 -7.09 -5.48 -12.06
CA SER A 87 -5.72 -4.96 -11.96
C SER A 87 -5.58 -3.61 -12.66
N VAL A 88 -4.93 -2.64 -12.00
CA VAL A 88 -4.61 -1.31 -12.53
C VAL A 88 -3.11 -1.05 -12.61
N VAL A 89 -2.31 -1.78 -11.84
CA VAL A 89 -0.83 -1.72 -11.87
C VAL A 89 -0.29 -3.13 -11.64
N SER A 90 0.75 -3.49 -12.40
CA SER A 90 1.56 -4.66 -12.14
C SER A 90 3.04 -4.27 -12.23
N VAL A 91 3.82 -4.66 -11.23
CA VAL A 91 5.24 -4.34 -11.14
C VAL A 91 6.04 -5.61 -10.89
N ALA A 92 7.04 -5.83 -11.74
CA ALA A 92 8.10 -6.80 -11.54
C ALA A 92 9.42 -6.09 -11.22
N ASP A 93 10.32 -6.80 -10.54
CA ASP A 93 11.72 -6.37 -10.30
C ASP A 93 11.85 -4.97 -9.66
N ASN A 94 10.98 -4.64 -8.70
CA ASN A 94 11.04 -3.38 -8.01
C ASN A 94 12.30 -3.25 -7.13
N VAL A 95 13.09 -2.21 -7.39
CA VAL A 95 14.29 -1.87 -6.61
C VAL A 95 14.12 -0.62 -5.75
N ALA A 96 12.98 0.07 -5.84
CA ALA A 96 12.73 1.33 -5.13
C ALA A 96 11.88 1.12 -3.88
N ARG A 97 12.31 1.74 -2.76
CA ARG A 97 11.55 1.78 -1.51
C ARG A 97 10.23 2.55 -1.67
N LYS A 98 10.28 3.71 -2.32
CA LYS A 98 9.10 4.55 -2.62
C LYS A 98 8.69 4.34 -4.07
N ARG A 99 7.41 4.04 -4.28
CA ARG A 99 6.78 3.97 -5.61
C ARG A 99 5.57 4.89 -5.64
N ILE A 100 5.49 5.67 -6.71
CA ILE A 100 4.35 6.52 -7.02
C ILE A 100 3.83 6.05 -8.37
N HIS A 101 2.58 5.63 -8.40
CA HIS A 101 1.90 5.18 -9.60
C HIS A 101 0.83 6.21 -9.96
N SER A 102 0.93 6.78 -11.16
CA SER A 102 -0.17 7.55 -11.74
C SER A 102 -0.98 6.60 -12.63
N ILE A 103 -2.30 6.58 -12.44
CA ILE A 103 -3.22 5.68 -13.14
C ILE A 103 -4.32 6.47 -13.82
N ASP A 104 -5.00 5.84 -14.78
CA ASP A 104 -6.27 6.37 -15.26
C ASP A 104 -7.25 6.46 -14.08
N PRO A 105 -8.04 7.56 -13.99
CA PRO A 105 -8.93 7.79 -12.86
C PRO A 105 -9.91 6.64 -12.70
N VAL A 106 -10.00 6.13 -11.48
CA VAL A 106 -10.93 5.06 -11.13
C VAL A 106 -11.75 5.44 -9.92
N VAL A 107 -13.08 5.32 -10.05
CA VAL A 107 -13.99 5.33 -8.93
C VAL A 107 -14.05 3.91 -8.37
N THR A 108 -13.74 3.74 -7.09
CA THR A 108 -13.73 2.43 -6.44
C THR A 108 -14.07 2.52 -4.96
N ARG A 109 -14.54 1.40 -4.39
CA ARG A 109 -14.75 1.22 -2.94
C ARG A 109 -13.67 0.36 -2.29
N ARG A 110 -12.84 -0.30 -3.09
CA ARG A 110 -11.77 -1.18 -2.62
C ARG A 110 -10.53 -1.05 -3.49
N LEU A 111 -9.37 -0.99 -2.86
CA LEU A 111 -8.06 -1.10 -3.50
C LEU A 111 -7.26 -2.17 -2.77
N ARG A 112 -6.69 -3.11 -3.52
CA ARG A 112 -5.84 -4.20 -3.03
C ARG A 112 -4.42 -4.01 -3.49
N ILE A 113 -3.47 -4.15 -2.57
CA ILE A 113 -2.07 -4.40 -2.92
C ILE A 113 -1.79 -5.88 -2.72
N THR A 114 -1.42 -6.59 -3.78
CA THR A 114 -1.03 -8.01 -3.74
C THR A 114 0.48 -8.10 -3.93
N VAL A 115 1.19 -8.59 -2.93
CA VAL A 115 2.64 -8.84 -2.98
C VAL A 115 2.88 -10.27 -3.42
N ASN A 116 3.59 -10.43 -4.52
CA ASN A 116 3.91 -11.71 -5.14
C ASN A 116 5.33 -12.20 -4.84
N GLY A 117 6.19 -11.33 -4.30
CA GLY A 117 7.53 -11.72 -3.87
C GLY A 117 8.39 -10.55 -3.41
N THR A 118 9.43 -10.86 -2.65
CA THR A 118 10.49 -9.93 -2.24
C THR A 118 11.83 -10.35 -2.88
N TRP A 119 12.90 -9.63 -2.60
CA TRP A 119 14.25 -10.00 -2.99
C TRP A 119 14.87 -11.14 -2.16
N GLY A 120 14.25 -11.53 -1.03
CA GLY A 120 14.77 -12.66 -0.24
C GLY A 120 14.07 -12.95 1.09
N SER A 121 13.16 -12.10 1.57
CA SER A 121 12.32 -12.39 2.73
C SER A 121 11.09 -13.23 2.34
N ASP A 122 10.71 -14.16 3.20
CA ASP A 122 9.46 -14.90 3.08
C ASP A 122 8.21 -14.09 3.49
N ARG A 123 8.37 -12.81 3.88
CA ARG A 123 7.29 -11.96 4.37
C ARG A 123 7.26 -10.62 3.65
N SER A 124 6.05 -10.13 3.38
CA SER A 124 5.82 -8.80 2.82
C SER A 124 5.72 -7.74 3.91
N ARG A 125 6.28 -6.55 3.66
CA ARG A 125 6.22 -5.42 4.59
C ARG A 125 5.97 -4.10 3.85
N VAL A 126 4.90 -3.39 4.24
CA VAL A 126 4.52 -2.10 3.64
C VAL A 126 4.41 -1.08 4.76
N PHE A 127 5.23 -0.03 4.71
CA PHE A 127 5.17 1.05 5.69
C PHE A 127 3.97 1.96 5.46
N GLU A 128 3.70 2.31 4.22
CA GLU A 128 2.72 3.36 3.95
C GLU A 128 2.03 3.14 2.62
N ILE A 129 0.72 3.40 2.62
CA ILE A 129 -0.12 3.45 1.44
C ILE A 129 -0.86 4.78 1.49
N ARG A 130 -0.76 5.59 0.44
CA ARG A 130 -1.59 6.78 0.24
C ARG A 130 -2.24 6.74 -1.13
N VAL A 131 -3.46 7.24 -1.20
CA VAL A 131 -4.21 7.37 -2.45
C VAL A 131 -4.66 8.82 -2.59
N TYR A 132 -4.65 9.32 -3.82
CA TYR A 132 -5.03 10.68 -4.20
C TYR A 132 -5.83 10.66 -5.50
#